data_AF-A0A1X7TCN2-F1
#
_entry.id   AF-A0A1X7TCN2-F1
#
_cell.length_a   1.000
_cell.length_b   1.000
_cell.length_c   1.000
_cell.angle_alpha   90.00
_cell.angle_beta   90.00
_cell.angle_gamma   90.00
#
_symmetry.space_group_name_H-M   'P 1'
#
loop_
_entity.id
_entity.type
_entity.pdbx_description
1 polymer ?
#
loop_
_entity_poly.entity_id
_entity_poly.type
_entity_poly.pdbx_seq_one_letter_code
_entity_poly.pdbx_strand_id
1 'polypeptide(L)' 'MPQYVVTEHMGSQARFLLSKVNLSQTHNNMYGWGQDGSGAAPVLTNDVSLQVFMEHLNKLAVSSSA' A
#
# COMPACT_ATOMS: atom_id res chain seq x y z
N MET A 1 27.96 5.87 -4.97
CA MET A 1 27.05 6.90 -5.52
C MET A 1 25.66 6.29 -5.65
N PRO A 2 24.55 6.97 -5.32
CA PRO A 2 23.21 6.43 -5.49
C PRO A 2 22.90 6.20 -6.98
N GLN A 3 22.13 5.16 -7.29
CA GLN A 3 21.70 4.89 -8.65
C GLN A 3 20.51 5.78 -9.01
N TYR A 4 20.61 6.51 -10.12
CA TYR A 4 19.51 7.31 -10.67
C TYR A 4 18.66 6.44 -11.61
N VAL A 5 17.35 6.40 -11.38
CA VAL A 5 16.41 5.59 -12.16
C VAL A 5 15.26 6.50 -12.64
N VAL A 6 15.08 6.56 -13.96
CA VAL A 6 13.93 7.24 -14.60
C VAL A 6 13.04 6.17 -15.20
N THR A 7 11.74 6.28 -14.96
CA THR A 7 10.75 5.33 -15.45
C THR A 7 9.39 6.00 -15.54
N GLU A 8 8.47 5.35 -16.25
CA GLU A 8 7.11 5.83 -16.47
C GLU A 8 6.12 4.74 -16.06
N HIS A 9 4.83 5.05 -16.14
CA HIS A 9 3.77 4.08 -15.87
C HIS A 9 3.95 2.81 -16.73
N MET A 10 3.73 1.63 -16.14
CA MET A 10 3.99 0.30 -16.74
C MET A 10 5.46 -0.02 -17.08
N GLY A 11 6.41 0.89 -16.83
CA GLY A 11 7.83 0.62 -16.99
C GLY A 11 8.33 -0.47 -16.04
N SER A 12 9.19 -1.38 -16.50
CA SER A 12 9.69 -2.49 -15.67
C SER A 12 10.44 -2.02 -14.42
N GLN A 13 11.06 -0.83 -14.48
CA GLN A 13 11.77 -0.19 -13.38
C GLN A 13 10.84 0.57 -12.41
N ALA A 14 9.57 0.84 -12.77
CA ALA A 14 8.58 1.43 -11.85
C ALA A 14 8.31 0.56 -10.63
N ARG A 15 8.63 -0.76 -10.70
CA ARG A 15 8.56 -1.69 -9.58
C ARG A 15 9.41 -1.28 -8.38
N PHE A 16 10.52 -0.56 -8.58
CA PHE A 16 11.32 -0.03 -7.48
C PHE A 16 10.57 1.00 -6.64
N LEU A 17 9.65 1.76 -7.25
CA LEU A 17 8.77 2.69 -6.56
C LEU A 17 7.58 1.94 -5.94
N LEU A 18 6.92 1.07 -6.72
CA LEU A 18 5.70 0.36 -6.27
C LEU A 18 5.93 -0.54 -5.05
N SER A 19 7.15 -1.06 -4.84
CA SER A 19 7.49 -1.86 -3.65
C SER A 19 7.74 -1.04 -2.38
N LYS A 20 7.84 0.29 -2.49
CA LYS A 20 8.15 1.20 -1.37
C LYS A 20 7.00 2.12 -0.97
N VAL A 21 6.01 2.29 -1.83
CA VAL A 21 4.83 3.09 -1.54
C VAL A 21 3.86 2.35 -0.63
N ASN A 22 3.03 3.09 0.11
CA ASN A 22 1.98 2.49 0.94
C ASN A 22 0.90 1.85 0.06
N LEU A 23 0.50 0.64 0.42
CA LEU A 23 -0.33 -0.24 -0.38
C LEU A 23 -1.81 -0.09 0.01
N SER A 24 -2.31 1.15 -0.04
CA SER A 24 -3.70 1.47 0.35
C SER A 24 -4.74 0.95 -0.64
N GLN A 25 -4.37 0.78 -1.91
CA GLN A 25 -5.22 0.19 -2.96
C GLN A 25 -4.56 -1.07 -3.55
N THR A 26 -5.09 -2.23 -3.16
CA THR A 26 -4.68 -3.54 -3.67
C THR A 26 -5.87 -4.24 -4.31
N HIS A 27 -5.61 -5.35 -5.01
CA HIS A 27 -6.67 -6.20 -5.60
C HIS A 27 -7.68 -6.74 -4.57
N ASN A 28 -7.32 -6.81 -3.28
CA ASN A 28 -8.21 -7.26 -2.21
C ASN A 28 -9.23 -6.20 -1.77
N ASN A 29 -8.91 -4.92 -1.95
CA ASN A 29 -9.80 -3.80 -1.58
C ASN A 29 -10.37 -3.07 -2.81
N MET A 30 -10.00 -3.48 -4.02
CA MET A 30 -10.41 -2.86 -5.30
C MET A 30 -11.94 -2.91 -5.53
N TYR A 31 -12.64 -3.87 -4.94
CA TYR A 31 -14.10 -4.03 -5.05
C TYR A 31 -14.82 -3.81 -3.71
N GLY A 32 -14.09 -3.45 -2.65
CA GLY A 32 -14.64 -3.14 -1.33
C GLY A 32 -14.91 -1.64 -1.17
N TRP A 33 -16.12 -1.31 -0.72
CA TRP A 33 -16.60 0.01 -0.26
C TRP A 33 -15.64 1.20 -0.42
N GLY A 34 -15.89 2.02 -1.44
CA GLY A 34 -15.22 3.31 -1.64
C GLY A 34 -14.36 3.29 -2.89
N GLN A 35 -15.00 3.52 -4.02
CA GLN A 35 -14.36 4.02 -5.24
C GLN A 35 -13.79 5.42 -4.92
N ASP A 36 -12.70 5.49 -4.15
CA ASP A 36 -11.86 6.67 -4.12
C ASP A 36 -11.27 6.77 -5.53
N GLY A 37 -11.87 7.66 -6.34
CA GLY A 37 -11.54 7.90 -7.74
C GLY A 37 -10.15 8.51 -7.95
N SER A 38 -9.18 8.16 -7.11
CA SER A 38 -7.79 8.62 -7.16
C SER A 38 -7.00 8.07 -8.36
N GLY A 39 -7.63 7.24 -9.21
CA GLY A 39 -7.08 6.85 -10.52
C GLY A 39 -5.77 6.06 -10.46
N ALA A 40 -5.33 5.67 -9.27
CA ALA A 40 -4.11 4.91 -9.06
C ALA A 40 -4.36 3.45 -9.43
N ALA A 41 -3.47 2.88 -10.25
CA ALA A 41 -3.54 1.46 -10.60
C ALA A 41 -3.31 0.61 -9.33
N PRO A 42 -4.19 -0.37 -9.02
CA PRO A 42 -3.99 -1.24 -7.86
C PRO A 42 -2.63 -1.93 -7.88
N VAL A 43 -1.96 -1.96 -6.72
CA VAL A 43 -0.74 -2.76 -6.57
C VAL A 43 -1.14 -4.21 -6.28
N LEU A 44 -0.65 -5.13 -7.11
CA LEU A 44 -0.89 -6.57 -6.96
C LEU A 44 0.03 -7.16 -5.89
N THR A 45 -0.33 -6.97 -4.63
CA THR A 45 0.39 -7.48 -3.46
C THR A 45 -0.56 -7.95 -2.36
N ASN A 46 -0.05 -8.79 -1.47
CA ASN A 46 -0.71 -9.32 -0.28
C ASN A 46 -0.32 -8.60 1.02
N ASP A 47 0.51 -7.55 0.95
CA ASP A 47 0.87 -6.80 2.15
C ASP A 47 -0.32 -6.02 2.71
N VAL A 48 -0.25 -5.73 4.01
CA VAL A 48 -1.23 -4.89 4.70
C VAL A 48 -0.94 -3.41 4.48
N SER A 49 -1.98 -2.60 4.31
CA SER A 49 -1.84 -1.15 4.26
C SER A 49 -1.44 -0.60 5.63
N LEU A 50 -0.81 0.58 5.66
CA LEU A 50 -0.48 1.26 6.91
C LEU A 50 -1.72 1.49 7.79
N GLN A 51 -2.89 1.71 7.19
CA GLN A 51 -4.13 1.89 7.94
C GLN A 51 -4.50 0.63 8.72
N VAL A 52 -4.52 -0.53 8.05
CA VAL A 52 -4.81 -1.82 8.71
C VAL A 52 -3.76 -2.12 9.78
N PHE A 53 -2.49 -1.82 9.51
CA PHE A 53 -1.43 -1.93 10.51
C PHE A 53 -1.71 -1.07 11.75
N MET A 54 -2.07 0.21 11.56
CA MET A 54 -2.37 1.13 12.67
C MET A 54 -3.63 0.72 13.43
N GLU A 55 -4.65 0.18 12.76
CA GLU A 55 -5.84 -0.36 13.42
C GLU A 55 -5.48 -1.55 14.32
N HIS A 56 -4.61 -2.45 13.86
CA HIS A 56 -4.12 -3.56 14.69
C HIS A 56 -3.24 -3.06 15.84
N LEU A 57 -2.34 -2.13 15.58
CA LEU A 57 -1.48 -1.53 16.59
C LEU A 57 -2.30 -0.86 17.68
N ASN A 58 -3.31 -0.06 17.32
CA ASN A 58 -4.18 0.61 18.27
C ASN A 58 -4.94 -0.39 19.14
N LYS A 59 -5.51 -1.45 18.55
CA LYS A 59 -6.20 -2.51 19.31
C LYS A 59 -5.28 -3.17 20.34
N LEU A 60 -4.03 -3.46 19.98
CA LEU A 60 -3.05 -4.05 20.90
C LEU A 60 -2.60 -3.04 21.97
N ALA A 61 -2.43 -1.78 21.61
CA ALA A 61 -2.01 -0.73 22.53
C ALA A 61 -3.09 -0.42 23.59
N VAL A 62 -4.37 -0.52 23.23
CA VAL A 62 -5.50 -0.29 24.16
C VAL A 62 -6.02 -1.56 24.83
N SER A 63 -5.63 -2.75 24.36
CA SER A 63 -5.91 -3.99 25.09
C SER A 63 -5.03 -4.04 26.33
N SER A 64 -5.59 -3.62 27.46
CA SER A 64 -4.93 -3.74 28.77
C SER A 64 -4.49 -5.18 28.99
N SER A 65 -3.20 -5.39 29.26
CA SER A 65 -2.71 -6.64 29.83
C SER A 65 -3.15 -6.66 31.30
N ALA A 66 -4.41 -7.06 31.53
CA ALA A 66 -4.93 -7.37 32.86
C ALA A 66 -4.75 -8.87 33.13
#